data_AF-A0A330MRB6-F1
#
_entry.id   AF-A0A330MRB6-F1
#
_cell.length_a   1.000
_cell.length_b   1.000
_cell.length_c   1.000
_cell.angle_alpha   90.00
_cell.angle_beta   90.00
_cell.angle_gamma   90.00
#
_symmetry.space_group_name_H-M   'P 1'
#
loop_
_entity.id
_entity.type
_entity.pdbx_description
1 polymer ?
#
loop_
_entity_poly.entity_id
_entity_poly.type
_entity_poly.pdbx_seq_one_letter_code
_entity_poly.pdbx_strand_id
1 'polypeptide(L)'
;MLFLFGFSFSVKCQIEIPGTNLTIEMVKARKIGVLSVQFAGSYNVLSGKDNKRVQVRLKVRSRDGDLTIFDPNKLSLLSDQFNARFSVSEVLFASFFQTRGFQMLTTNDTEKPVFAKYDSSVPNTFNNYTFEGYKDCSIDLNFGTNRKPIIHTIYFRPQNIDKNVLDVYFVVPNELTTGKLYFGDTLISEIDIR
;
A
#
# COMPACT_ATOMS: atom_id res chain seq x y z
N MET A 1 -8.39 -35.87 29.69
CA MET A 1 -8.55 -35.22 28.36
C MET A 1 -7.58 -34.04 28.33
N LEU A 2 -6.44 -34.21 27.65
CA LEU A 2 -5.34 -33.24 27.65
C LEU A 2 -5.57 -32.25 26.50
N PHE A 3 -5.87 -30.99 26.81
CA PHE A 3 -5.97 -29.92 25.80
C PHE A 3 -4.56 -29.47 25.41
N LEU A 4 -4.08 -29.92 24.26
CA LEU A 4 -2.90 -29.37 23.60
C LEU A 4 -3.30 -28.07 22.88
N PHE A 5 -3.08 -26.93 23.53
CA PHE A 5 -3.08 -25.64 22.85
C PHE A 5 -1.80 -25.54 22.01
N GLY A 6 -1.91 -25.78 20.71
CA GLY A 6 -0.87 -25.44 19.74
C GLY A 6 -0.77 -23.93 19.61
N PHE A 7 0.23 -23.32 20.23
CA PHE A 7 0.57 -21.92 19.98
C PHE A 7 1.37 -21.83 18.68
N SER A 8 0.75 -21.35 17.61
CA SER A 8 1.44 -20.97 16.37
C SER A 8 2.19 -19.66 16.61
N PHE A 9 3.49 -19.71 16.86
CA PHE A 9 4.35 -18.52 16.87
C PHE A 9 4.61 -18.10 15.42
N SER A 10 3.95 -17.04 14.96
CA SER A 10 4.31 -16.38 13.71
C SER A 10 5.51 -15.46 14.00
N VAL A 11 6.71 -15.93 13.67
CA VAL A 11 7.94 -15.13 13.77
C VAL A 11 7.85 -14.02 12.72
N LYS A 12 7.59 -12.79 13.16
CA LYS A 12 7.64 -11.60 12.30
C LYS A 12 9.10 -11.25 12.05
N CYS A 13 9.64 -11.79 10.97
CA CYS A 13 11.02 -11.56 10.56
C CYS A 13 11.13 -10.23 9.82
N GLN A 14 12.19 -9.47 10.13
CA GLN A 14 12.62 -8.33 9.32
C GLN A 14 13.32 -8.89 8.07
N ILE A 15 12.92 -8.45 6.88
CA ILE A 15 13.45 -8.94 5.61
C ILE A 15 14.31 -7.87 4.97
N GLU A 16 15.52 -8.25 4.55
CA GLU A 16 16.38 -7.43 3.70
C GLU A 16 15.85 -7.43 2.27
N ILE A 17 15.79 -6.25 1.65
CA ILE A 17 15.29 -6.11 0.28
C ILE A 17 16.49 -6.17 -0.69
N PRO A 18 16.60 -7.22 -1.52
CA PRO A 18 17.72 -7.39 -2.46
C PRO A 18 17.92 -6.18 -3.36
N GLY A 19 19.18 -5.82 -3.61
CA GLY A 19 19.53 -4.68 -4.47
C GLY A 19 19.21 -3.30 -3.88
N THR A 20 18.81 -3.22 -2.61
CA THR A 20 18.56 -1.96 -1.92
C THR A 20 19.25 -1.93 -0.55
N ASN A 21 19.22 -0.79 0.12
CA ASN A 21 19.69 -0.65 1.48
C ASN A 21 18.57 -0.78 2.53
N LEU A 22 17.43 -1.36 2.15
CA LEU A 22 16.23 -1.40 2.97
C LEU A 22 16.06 -2.73 3.70
N THR A 23 15.46 -2.62 4.86
CA THR A 23 14.81 -3.72 5.57
C THR A 23 13.36 -3.38 5.84
N ILE A 24 12.47 -4.36 5.70
CA ILE A 24 11.04 -4.21 5.90
C ILE A 24 10.55 -5.29 6.86
N GLU A 25 9.79 -4.90 7.89
CA GLU A 25 9.11 -5.79 8.82
C GLU A 25 7.61 -5.51 8.78
N MET A 26 6.80 -6.52 8.49
CA MET A 26 5.35 -6.43 8.62
C MET A 26 4.94 -6.57 10.09
N VAL A 27 4.30 -5.52 10.62
CA VAL A 27 3.89 -5.48 12.04
C VAL A 27 2.46 -5.96 12.23
N LYS A 28 1.53 -5.56 11.36
CA LYS A 28 0.13 -6.02 11.40
C LYS A 28 -0.58 -5.75 10.08
N ALA A 29 -1.60 -6.54 9.79
CA ALA A 29 -2.62 -6.26 8.79
C ALA A 29 -4.00 -6.27 9.46
N ARG A 30 -4.87 -5.31 9.14
CA ARG A 30 -6.25 -5.25 9.67
C ARG A 30 -7.20 -4.53 8.73
N LYS A 31 -8.48 -4.91 8.77
CA LYS A 31 -9.56 -4.12 8.17
C LYS A 31 -9.68 -2.79 8.88
N ILE A 32 -9.93 -1.74 8.11
CA ILE A 32 -10.19 -0.40 8.63
C ILE A 32 -11.61 0.02 8.28
N GLY A 33 -12.36 0.41 9.31
CA GLY A 33 -13.70 0.97 9.16
C GLY A 33 -13.67 2.37 8.56
N VAL A 34 -14.74 2.75 7.89
CA VAL A 34 -14.89 4.06 7.21
C VAL A 34 -14.68 5.24 8.18
N LEU A 35 -14.97 5.07 9.47
CA LEU A 35 -14.90 6.14 10.48
C LEU A 35 -13.49 6.57 10.87
N SER A 36 -12.48 5.68 10.83
CA SER A 36 -11.11 6.07 11.20
C SER A 36 -10.39 6.89 10.12
N VAL A 37 -11.07 7.12 9.00
CA VAL A 37 -10.59 7.86 7.83
C VAL A 37 -10.89 9.36 7.96
N GLN A 38 -11.79 9.76 8.87
CA GLN A 38 -12.24 11.16 9.01
C GLN A 38 -11.17 12.12 9.58
N PHE A 39 -10.07 11.62 10.16
CA PHE A 39 -9.05 12.44 10.81
C PHE A 39 -7.74 12.62 10.02
N ALA A 40 -7.63 12.10 8.79
CA ALA A 40 -6.39 12.10 7.99
C ALA A 40 -6.27 13.26 6.96
N GLY A 41 -7.00 14.36 7.17
CA GLY A 41 -6.96 15.55 6.31
C GLY A 41 -7.94 15.53 5.13
N SER A 42 -7.77 16.48 4.21
CA SER A 42 -8.80 17.02 3.30
C SER A 42 -9.35 16.10 2.19
N TYR A 43 -8.76 14.93 1.93
CA TYR A 43 -9.29 13.97 0.94
C TYR A 43 -8.84 12.53 1.25
N ASN A 44 -9.75 11.56 1.22
CA ASN A 44 -9.41 10.15 1.45
C ASN A 44 -9.84 9.30 0.28
N VAL A 45 -9.03 8.31 -0.09
CA VAL A 45 -9.50 7.24 -0.98
C VAL A 45 -10.51 6.41 -0.20
N LEU A 46 -11.78 6.56 -0.53
CA LEU A 46 -12.86 5.78 0.06
C LEU A 46 -12.95 4.43 -0.65
N SER A 47 -13.23 3.37 0.09
CA SER A 47 -13.61 2.11 -0.53
C SER A 47 -15.05 2.20 -1.03
N GLY A 48 -15.31 1.72 -2.25
CA GLY A 48 -16.68 1.52 -2.74
C GLY A 48 -17.45 0.51 -1.89
N LYS A 49 -18.76 0.37 -2.15
CA LYS A 49 -19.68 -0.50 -1.38
C LYS A 49 -19.17 -1.95 -1.22
N ASP A 50 -18.61 -2.49 -2.29
CA ASP A 50 -18.18 -3.90 -2.37
C ASP A 50 -16.71 -4.09 -1.99
N ASN A 51 -16.06 -3.02 -1.51
CA ASN A 51 -14.66 -3.02 -1.14
C ASN A 51 -14.45 -2.57 0.31
N LYS A 52 -13.35 -3.01 0.90
CA LYS A 52 -12.84 -2.55 2.20
C LYS A 52 -11.45 -1.96 2.05
N ARG A 53 -11.08 -1.15 3.04
CA ARG A 53 -9.70 -0.72 3.23
C ARG A 53 -8.98 -1.66 4.18
N VAL A 54 -7.79 -2.09 3.79
CA VAL A 54 -6.87 -2.87 4.61
C VAL A 54 -5.67 -2.00 4.94
N GLN A 55 -5.38 -1.85 6.23
CA GLN A 55 -4.14 -1.24 6.70
C GLN A 55 -3.12 -2.32 6.97
N VAL A 56 -1.94 -2.17 6.36
CA VAL A 56 -0.74 -2.93 6.66
C VAL A 56 0.27 -1.98 7.29
N ARG A 57 0.66 -2.25 8.54
CA ARG A 57 1.69 -1.48 9.22
C ARG A 57 3.05 -2.11 8.97
N LEU A 58 3.98 -1.32 8.46
CA LEU A 58 5.36 -1.71 8.16
C LEU A 58 6.32 -0.92 9.03
N LYS A 59 7.38 -1.54 9.53
CA LYS A 59 8.60 -0.82 9.92
C LYS A 59 9.56 -0.92 8.74
N VAL A 60 10.02 0.22 8.28
CA VAL A 60 10.98 0.32 7.19
C VAL A 60 12.23 1.00 7.72
N ARG A 61 13.40 0.41 7.47
CA ARG A 61 14.68 0.94 7.96
C ARG A 61 15.77 0.79 6.90
N SER A 62 16.64 1.78 6.82
CA SER A 62 17.95 1.64 6.23
C SER A 62 18.82 0.68 7.06
N ARG A 63 19.70 -0.09 6.43
CA ARG A 63 20.59 -1.03 7.12
C ARG A 63 21.79 -0.35 7.77
N ASP A 64 22.36 0.66 7.12
CA ASP A 64 23.49 1.44 7.63
C ASP A 64 23.06 2.69 8.43
N GLY A 65 21.77 3.05 8.37
CA GLY A 65 21.22 4.23 9.03
C GLY A 65 21.23 5.48 8.16
N ASP A 66 21.79 5.43 6.96
CA ASP A 66 21.75 6.54 6.01
C ASP A 66 20.38 6.65 5.34
N LEU A 67 20.07 7.84 4.86
CA LEU A 67 18.87 8.09 4.07
C LEU A 67 18.90 7.24 2.79
N THR A 68 17.88 6.40 2.62
CA THR A 68 17.73 5.55 1.44
C THR A 68 16.35 5.73 0.80
N ILE A 69 16.28 5.59 -0.52
CA ILE A 69 15.03 5.78 -1.26
C ILE A 69 14.08 4.63 -0.94
N PHE A 70 12.92 4.97 -0.40
CA PHE A 70 11.76 4.10 -0.34
C PHE A 70 10.72 4.53 -1.36
N ASP A 71 10.33 3.57 -2.19
CA ASP A 71 9.32 3.74 -3.23
C ASP A 71 8.08 2.91 -2.86
N PRO A 72 6.99 3.56 -2.41
CA PRO A 72 5.79 2.84 -2.03
C PRO A 72 5.10 2.12 -3.18
N ASN A 73 5.33 2.51 -4.43
CA ASN A 73 4.67 1.86 -5.57
C ASN A 73 5.25 0.47 -5.86
N LYS A 74 6.41 0.15 -5.29
CA LYS A 74 6.93 -1.23 -5.28
C LYS A 74 6.14 -2.14 -4.36
N LEU A 75 5.38 -1.61 -3.40
CA LEU A 75 4.52 -2.43 -2.56
C LEU A 75 3.30 -2.91 -3.35
N SER A 76 2.97 -4.18 -3.19
CA SER A 76 1.73 -4.74 -3.72
C SER A 76 1.16 -5.80 -2.79
N LEU A 77 -0.17 -5.92 -2.80
CA LEU A 77 -0.88 -6.99 -2.11
C LEU A 77 -1.44 -7.96 -3.14
N LEU A 78 -0.96 -9.20 -3.13
CA LEU A 78 -1.42 -10.25 -4.03
C LEU A 78 -2.50 -11.08 -3.35
N SER A 79 -3.50 -11.47 -4.13
CA SER A 79 -4.54 -12.39 -3.72
C SER A 79 -4.66 -13.54 -4.71
N ASP A 80 -4.39 -14.75 -4.22
CA ASP A 80 -4.61 -15.98 -4.98
C ASP A 80 -6.12 -16.28 -5.12
N GLN A 81 -6.94 -15.84 -4.15
CA GLN A 81 -8.40 -15.99 -4.19
C GLN A 81 -9.03 -15.26 -5.39
N PHE A 82 -8.51 -14.08 -5.72
CA PHE A 82 -9.04 -13.25 -6.80
C PHE A 82 -8.14 -13.21 -8.04
N ASN A 83 -6.98 -13.88 -8.00
CA ASN A 83 -5.92 -13.75 -9.00
C ASN A 83 -5.66 -12.27 -9.32
N ALA A 84 -5.46 -11.47 -8.28
CA ALA A 84 -5.36 -10.01 -8.39
C ALA A 84 -4.18 -9.44 -7.59
N ARG A 85 -3.58 -8.38 -8.12
CA ARG A 85 -2.51 -7.59 -7.49
C ARG A 85 -3.00 -6.18 -7.24
N PHE A 86 -3.13 -5.80 -5.98
CA PHE A 86 -3.62 -4.49 -5.56
C PHE A 86 -2.47 -3.52 -5.33
N SER A 87 -2.55 -2.33 -5.95
CA SER A 87 -1.61 -1.25 -5.68
C SER A 87 -1.93 -0.56 -4.35
N VAL A 88 -0.94 0.14 -3.81
CA VAL A 88 -1.13 0.99 -2.63
C VAL A 88 -2.11 2.12 -2.94
N SER A 89 -3.07 2.34 -2.04
CA SER A 89 -4.03 3.44 -2.13
C SER A 89 -3.64 4.67 -1.32
N GLU A 90 -2.92 4.47 -0.22
CA GLU A 90 -2.47 5.54 0.66
C GLU A 90 -1.28 5.08 1.51
N VAL A 91 -0.39 6.02 1.86
CA VAL A 91 0.75 5.77 2.75
C VAL A 91 0.88 6.92 3.73
N LEU A 92 0.81 6.60 5.02
CA LEU A 92 0.93 7.56 6.11
C LEU A 92 2.11 7.18 6.99
N PHE A 93 2.82 8.17 7.53
CA PHE A 93 3.69 7.91 8.66
C PHE A 93 2.81 7.57 9.86
N ALA A 94 3.13 6.47 10.55
CA ALA A 94 2.44 6.04 11.76
C ALA A 94 2.85 6.92 12.96
N SER A 95 2.58 8.21 12.87
CA SER A 95 2.75 9.22 13.90
C SER A 95 1.40 9.59 14.51
N PHE A 96 1.40 10.32 15.63
CA PHE A 96 0.17 10.77 16.30
C PHE A 96 -0.75 11.58 15.38
N PHE A 97 -0.17 12.35 14.46
CA PHE A 97 -0.91 13.19 13.50
C PHE A 97 -1.18 12.51 12.15
N GLN A 98 -0.78 11.25 11.95
CA GLN A 98 -0.91 10.52 10.67
C GLN A 98 -0.55 11.38 9.46
N THR A 99 0.64 11.97 9.49
CA THR A 99 1.09 12.88 8.43
C THR A 99 1.30 12.10 7.12
N ARG A 100 0.82 12.68 6.01
CA ARG A 100 1.07 12.13 4.68
C ARG A 100 2.55 12.14 4.42
N GLY A 101 3.12 10.94 4.28
CA GLY A 101 4.55 10.80 4.08
C GLY A 101 4.97 10.94 2.63
N PHE A 102 4.05 10.69 1.69
CA PHE A 102 4.39 10.61 0.28
C PHE A 102 3.44 11.47 -0.54
N GLN A 103 3.99 12.21 -1.50
CA GLN A 103 3.18 13.03 -2.39
C GLN A 103 2.46 12.14 -3.39
N MET A 104 1.14 12.27 -3.48
CA MET A 104 0.34 11.59 -4.49
C MET A 104 0.55 12.23 -5.87
N LEU A 105 0.72 11.38 -6.87
CA LEU A 105 0.89 11.73 -8.27
C LEU A 105 -0.19 11.06 -9.14
N THR A 106 -0.39 11.58 -10.35
CA THR A 106 -1.29 11.00 -11.36
C THR A 106 -0.54 10.60 -12.63
N THR A 107 -1.07 9.63 -13.36
CA THR A 107 -0.47 9.12 -14.61
C THR A 107 -0.64 10.03 -15.82
N ASN A 108 -1.54 11.01 -15.76
CA ASN A 108 -1.76 12.00 -16.82
C ASN A 108 -1.99 13.40 -16.22
N ASP A 109 -1.84 14.42 -17.07
CA ASP A 109 -1.90 15.85 -16.74
C ASP A 109 -3.25 16.51 -17.02
N THR A 110 -4.24 15.74 -17.46
CA THR A 110 -5.59 16.25 -17.74
C THR A 110 -6.23 16.80 -16.47
N GLU A 111 -7.12 17.80 -16.60
CA GLU A 111 -7.84 18.52 -15.52
C GLU A 111 -7.27 18.34 -14.10
N LYS A 112 -6.38 19.27 -13.69
CA LYS A 112 -5.55 19.19 -12.48
C LYS A 112 -6.33 18.71 -11.25
N PRO A 113 -6.08 17.48 -10.76
CA PRO A 113 -6.66 17.05 -9.50
C PRO A 113 -6.18 17.97 -8.38
N VAL A 114 -7.09 18.39 -7.49
CA VAL A 114 -6.80 19.40 -6.45
C VAL A 114 -5.65 18.96 -5.54
N PHE A 115 -5.42 17.66 -5.43
CA PHE A 115 -4.56 17.07 -4.42
C PHE A 115 -3.47 16.12 -4.93
N ALA A 116 -3.44 15.86 -6.23
CA ALA A 116 -2.40 15.06 -6.87
C ALA A 116 -1.79 15.87 -8.02
N LYS A 117 -0.54 15.60 -8.38
CA LYS A 117 0.13 16.28 -9.49
C LYS A 117 0.64 15.28 -10.50
N TYR A 118 0.52 15.60 -11.77
CA TYR A 118 1.29 14.90 -12.80
C TYR A 118 2.76 15.32 -12.73
N ASP A 119 3.66 14.35 -12.84
CA ASP A 119 5.10 14.57 -13.01
C ASP A 119 5.68 13.44 -13.86
N SER A 120 6.04 13.74 -15.10
CA SER A 120 6.60 12.76 -16.04
C SER A 120 7.99 12.25 -15.66
N SER A 121 8.71 12.95 -14.76
CA SER A 121 10.04 12.53 -14.29
C SER A 121 9.99 11.40 -13.26
N VAL A 122 8.80 11.14 -12.67
CA VAL A 122 8.62 10.10 -11.66
C VAL A 122 7.73 9.00 -12.23
N PRO A 123 8.31 7.87 -12.70
CA PRO A 123 7.51 6.78 -13.25
C PRO A 123 6.72 6.05 -12.15
N ASN A 124 5.55 5.53 -12.52
CA ASN A 124 4.80 4.61 -11.64
C ASN A 124 5.45 3.22 -11.65
N THR A 125 6.30 2.94 -10.66
CA THR A 125 7.07 1.69 -10.60
C THR A 125 6.24 0.45 -10.26
N PHE A 126 4.96 0.59 -9.90
CA PHE A 126 4.04 -0.54 -9.78
C PHE A 126 3.97 -1.35 -11.09
N ASN A 127 4.00 -0.64 -12.22
CA ASN A 127 3.96 -1.20 -13.56
C ASN A 127 5.25 -1.91 -13.98
N ASN A 128 6.34 -1.76 -13.22
CA ASN A 128 7.62 -2.41 -13.51
C ASN A 128 7.65 -3.89 -13.06
N TYR A 129 6.67 -4.31 -12.28
CA TYR A 129 6.54 -5.68 -11.80
C TYR A 129 5.25 -6.26 -12.34
N THR A 130 5.24 -7.56 -12.62
CA THR A 130 4.04 -8.29 -13.05
C THR A 130 4.10 -9.68 -12.44
N PHE A 131 2.94 -10.26 -12.18
CA PHE A 131 2.83 -11.61 -11.64
C PHE A 131 1.96 -12.43 -12.58
N GLU A 132 2.51 -13.52 -13.11
CA GLU A 132 1.83 -14.35 -14.08
C GLU A 132 0.50 -14.88 -13.52
N GLY A 133 -0.58 -14.71 -14.28
CA GLY A 133 -1.92 -15.11 -13.87
C GLY A 133 -2.66 -14.11 -12.97
N TYR A 134 -2.01 -13.01 -12.53
CA TYR A 134 -2.65 -11.99 -11.71
C TYR A 134 -3.06 -10.76 -12.52
N LYS A 135 -4.27 -10.26 -12.28
CA LYS A 135 -4.76 -9.00 -12.81
C LYS A 135 -4.32 -7.84 -11.92
N ASP A 136 -3.78 -6.80 -12.54
CA ASP A 136 -3.45 -5.56 -11.84
C ASP A 136 -4.70 -4.75 -11.49
N CYS A 137 -4.76 -4.34 -10.23
CA CYS A 137 -5.80 -3.49 -9.66
C CYS A 137 -5.12 -2.22 -9.13
N SER A 138 -4.88 -1.28 -10.04
CA SER A 138 -4.45 0.08 -9.71
C SER A 138 -5.59 0.88 -9.09
N ILE A 139 -5.23 1.95 -8.37
CA ILE A 139 -6.23 2.86 -7.81
C ILE A 139 -6.56 3.95 -8.83
N ASP A 140 -7.71 3.79 -9.46
CA ASP A 140 -8.27 4.73 -10.41
C ASP A 140 -9.33 5.60 -9.72
N LEU A 141 -9.14 6.92 -9.76
CA LEU A 141 -10.06 7.89 -9.18
C LEU A 141 -10.73 8.69 -10.28
N ASN A 142 -12.06 8.81 -10.21
CA ASN A 142 -12.82 9.69 -11.09
C ASN A 142 -12.87 11.11 -10.48
N PHE A 143 -12.22 12.06 -11.13
CA PHE A 143 -12.25 13.49 -10.80
C PHE A 143 -13.33 14.26 -11.56
N GLY A 144 -14.00 13.60 -12.52
CA GLY A 144 -15.10 14.15 -13.28
C GLY A 144 -16.47 13.78 -12.70
N THR A 145 -17.47 13.70 -13.57
CA THR A 145 -18.82 13.25 -13.20
C THR A 145 -19.04 11.81 -13.68
N ASN A 146 -20.11 11.15 -13.24
CA ASN A 146 -20.48 9.84 -13.78
C ASN A 146 -20.81 9.88 -15.29
N ARG A 147 -21.25 11.04 -15.82
CA ARG A 147 -21.58 11.21 -17.25
C ARG A 147 -20.37 11.55 -18.11
N LYS A 148 -19.43 12.29 -17.54
CA LYS A 148 -18.15 12.66 -18.17
C LYS A 148 -17.03 12.32 -17.17
N PRO A 149 -16.65 11.04 -17.08
CA PRO A 149 -15.64 10.60 -16.14
C PRO A 149 -14.27 11.10 -16.58
N ILE A 150 -13.46 11.50 -15.60
CA ILE A 150 -12.06 11.91 -15.77
C ILE A 150 -11.27 11.04 -14.83
N ILE A 151 -10.77 9.93 -15.36
CA ILE A 151 -10.17 8.87 -14.57
C ILE A 151 -8.66 9.07 -14.54
N HIS A 152 -8.10 9.12 -13.34
CA HIS A 152 -6.68 9.17 -13.11
C HIS A 152 -6.27 7.99 -12.24
N THR A 153 -5.22 7.29 -12.66
CA THR A 153 -4.53 6.35 -11.80
C THR A 153 -3.59 7.11 -10.88
N ILE A 154 -3.69 6.86 -9.58
CA ILE A 154 -2.81 7.47 -8.58
C ILE A 154 -1.62 6.59 -8.24
N TYR A 155 -0.51 7.22 -7.88
CA TYR A 155 0.69 6.60 -7.34
C TYR A 155 1.44 7.61 -6.45
N PHE A 156 2.61 7.26 -5.93
CA PHE A 156 3.32 8.06 -4.94
C PHE A 156 4.73 8.45 -5.41
N ARG A 157 5.16 9.67 -5.12
CA ARG A 157 6.57 10.04 -5.30
C ARG A 157 7.44 9.28 -4.27
N PRO A 158 8.50 8.56 -4.67
CA PRO A 158 9.46 7.97 -3.74
C PRO A 158 10.11 9.03 -2.84
N GLN A 159 10.49 8.65 -1.62
CA GLN A 159 11.17 9.54 -0.69
C GLN A 159 12.32 8.87 0.02
N ASN A 160 13.29 9.68 0.42
CA ASN A 160 14.37 9.24 1.29
C ASN A 160 13.86 9.04 2.72
N ILE A 161 14.16 7.88 3.29
CA ILE A 161 13.83 7.52 4.67
C ILE A 161 15.05 6.88 5.34
N ASP A 162 15.12 6.99 6.66
CA ASP A 162 16.11 6.33 7.51
C ASP A 162 15.45 5.20 8.31
N LYS A 163 14.43 5.52 9.12
CA LYS A 163 13.72 4.61 10.00
C LYS A 163 12.33 5.16 10.26
N ASN A 164 11.33 4.56 9.62
CA ASN A 164 9.95 4.98 9.78
C ASN A 164 9.03 3.79 10.00
N VAL A 165 7.94 4.05 10.72
CA VAL A 165 6.79 3.15 10.75
C VAL A 165 5.75 3.72 9.80
N LEU A 166 5.34 2.92 8.83
CA LEU A 166 4.40 3.31 7.78
C LEU A 166 3.09 2.56 7.95
N ASP A 167 1.99 3.28 7.81
CA ASP A 167 0.66 2.72 7.62
C ASP A 167 0.34 2.77 6.12
N VAL A 168 0.39 1.61 5.49
CA VAL A 168 0.12 1.41 4.06
C VAL A 168 -1.30 0.89 3.92
N TYR A 169 -2.06 1.46 2.99
CA TYR A 169 -3.44 1.09 2.76
C TYR A 169 -3.62 0.48 1.37
N PHE A 170 -4.48 -0.52 1.31
CA PHE A 170 -4.97 -1.15 0.09
C PHE A 170 -6.50 -1.09 0.07
N VAL A 171 -7.08 -0.92 -1.11
CA VAL A 171 -8.52 -1.11 -1.34
C VAL A 171 -8.71 -2.47 -2.00
N VAL A 172 -9.48 -3.35 -1.36
CA VAL A 172 -9.63 -4.75 -1.76
C VAL A 172 -11.09 -5.20 -1.64
N PRO A 173 -11.51 -6.28 -2.32
CA PRO A 173 -12.84 -6.86 -2.14
C PRO A 173 -13.16 -7.18 -0.67
N ASN A 174 -14.42 -7.05 -0.28
CA ASN A 174 -14.86 -7.27 1.10
C ASN A 174 -14.55 -8.70 1.60
N GLU A 175 -14.59 -9.67 0.70
CA GLU A 175 -14.44 -11.10 0.98
C GLU A 175 -12.95 -11.50 1.12
N LEU A 176 -12.01 -10.63 0.76
CA LEU A 176 -10.57 -10.93 0.85
C LEU A 176 -10.13 -11.06 2.31
N THR A 177 -9.81 -12.25 2.79
CA THR A 177 -9.36 -12.47 4.18
C THR A 177 -7.86 -12.68 4.32
N THR A 178 -7.17 -13.07 3.26
CA THR A 178 -5.73 -13.33 3.26
C THR A 178 -5.06 -12.74 2.02
N GLY A 179 -3.75 -12.61 2.03
CA GLY A 179 -2.98 -12.19 0.86
C GLY A 179 -1.47 -12.26 1.09
N LYS A 180 -0.70 -11.91 0.07
CA LYS A 180 0.76 -11.88 0.11
C LYS A 180 1.25 -10.47 -0.15
N LEU A 181 1.96 -9.89 0.81
CA LEU A 181 2.54 -8.56 0.69
C LEU A 181 3.92 -8.67 0.04
N TYR A 182 4.12 -7.96 -1.06
CA TYR A 182 5.39 -7.89 -1.79
C TYR A 182 5.97 -6.48 -1.79
N PHE A 183 7.29 -6.39 -1.94
CA PHE A 183 8.02 -5.18 -2.34
C PHE A 183 8.85 -5.50 -3.58
N GLY A 184 8.44 -5.01 -4.74
CA GLY A 184 8.89 -5.51 -6.03
C GLY A 184 8.59 -7.01 -6.13
N ASP A 185 9.61 -7.81 -6.44
CA ASP A 185 9.50 -9.27 -6.52
C ASP A 185 9.79 -9.98 -5.17
N THR A 186 10.07 -9.21 -4.10
CA THR A 186 10.41 -9.77 -2.79
C THR A 186 9.16 -9.95 -1.95
N LEU A 187 8.83 -11.19 -1.59
CA LEU A 187 7.78 -11.49 -0.62
C LEU A 187 8.20 -10.97 0.76
N ILE A 188 7.38 -10.10 1.34
CA ILE A 188 7.58 -9.57 2.69
C ILE A 188 6.86 -10.42 3.73
N SER A 189 5.59 -10.76 3.48
CA SER A 189 4.81 -11.55 4.43
C SER A 189 3.55 -12.07 3.77
N GLU A 190 3.15 -13.28 4.15
CA GLU A 190 1.75 -13.66 4.05
C GLU A 190 0.98 -12.93 5.15
N ILE A 191 -0.23 -12.44 4.82
CA ILE A 191 -1.03 -11.62 5.72
C ILE A 191 -2.41 -12.24 5.92
N ASP A 192 -2.85 -12.27 7.17
CA ASP A 192 -4.24 -12.48 7.56
C ASP A 192 -4.88 -11.13 7.88
N ILE A 193 -5.97 -10.80 7.19
CA ILE A 193 -6.72 -9.57 7.36
C ILE A 193 -7.74 -9.80 8.47
N ARG A 194 -7.36 -9.41 9.69
CA ARG A 194 -8.23 -9.42 10.87
C ARG A 194 -9.20 -8.24 10.90
#